data_AF-A0A0N4W2S9-F1
#
_entry.id   AF-A0A0N4W2S9-F1
#
_cell.length_a   1.000
_cell.length_b   1.000
_cell.length_c   1.000
_cell.angle_alpha   90.00
_cell.angle_beta   90.00
_cell.angle_gamma   90.00
#
_symmetry.space_group_name_H-M   'P 1'
#
loop_
_entity.id
_entity.type
_entity.pdbx_description
1 polymer ?
#
loop_
_entity_poly.entity_id
_entity_poly.type
_entity_poly.pdbx_seq_one_letter_code
_entity_poly.pdbx_strand_id
1 'polypeptide(L)'
;MESGYTNRSKKFLLTLDEKKDAFERQYNQVYVSRLNLLKARIMDAGQKELGKKLVYKQLEDLDMHEKAFVIGSIEKRISKRPGVLKEIAEEENVLPEDYDPDEMMSLVSNKDFLEFEDEKQIVKLEGKISMDEVATGCTAGLYGTQVKSDVFEVEKVFWPTPCPQRPWPSNTTGGVIAFLSGLELTGDAVNDVGYLSLAIF
;
A
#
# COMPACT_ATOMS: atom_id res chain seq x y z
N MET A 1 9.15 40.05 -14.73
CA MET A 1 7.96 39.17 -14.67
C MET A 1 8.11 38.38 -13.38
N GLU A 2 7.38 38.74 -12.32
CA GLU A 2 7.44 37.97 -11.06
C GLU A 2 6.81 36.61 -11.31
N SER A 3 7.61 35.55 -11.17
CA SER A 3 7.09 34.19 -11.16
C SER A 3 6.26 34.02 -9.88
N GLY A 4 4.95 33.85 -10.03
CA GLY A 4 4.03 33.56 -8.93
C GLY A 4 4.25 32.16 -8.35
N TYR A 5 5.36 31.94 -7.66
CA TYR A 5 5.63 30.68 -6.96
C TYR A 5 4.83 30.63 -5.66
N THR A 6 4.22 29.48 -5.37
CA THR A 6 3.60 29.23 -4.06
C THR A 6 3.93 27.82 -3.61
N ASN A 7 4.65 27.69 -2.50
CA ASN A 7 4.90 26.39 -1.88
C ASN A 7 3.60 25.84 -1.25
N ARG A 8 3.17 24.64 -1.68
CA ARG A 8 1.97 23.93 -1.19
C ARG A 8 2.31 22.67 -0.37
N SER A 9 3.57 22.50 0.07
CA SER A 9 4.04 21.31 0.79
C SER A 9 3.78 21.32 2.30
N LYS A 10 3.07 22.33 2.84
CA LYS A 10 2.87 22.51 4.29
C LYS A 10 2.35 21.25 5.01
N LYS A 11 1.52 20.43 4.35
CA LYS A 11 0.97 19.18 4.91
C LYS A 11 2.01 18.08 5.19
N PHE A 12 3.24 18.25 4.70
CA PHE A 12 4.35 17.34 4.93
C PHE A 12 5.30 17.85 6.02
N LEU A 13 5.05 19.05 6.57
CA LEU A 13 5.82 19.61 7.67
C LEU A 13 5.18 19.19 8.99
N LEU A 14 5.92 18.46 9.82
CA LEU A 14 5.49 18.11 11.17
C LEU A 14 5.69 19.31 12.12
N THR A 15 4.60 19.79 12.70
CA THR A 15 4.58 20.84 13.73
C THR A 15 5.13 20.34 15.06
N LEU A 16 5.39 21.25 16.00
CA LEU A 16 5.84 20.88 17.35
C LEU A 16 4.78 20.06 18.10
N ASP A 17 3.50 20.42 17.94
CA ASP A 17 2.39 19.70 18.58
C ASP A 17 2.25 18.28 18.02
N GLU A 18 2.36 18.11 16.70
CA GLU A 18 2.33 16.79 16.03
C GLU A 18 3.56 15.93 16.36
N LYS A 19 4.60 16.46 16.99
CA LYS A 19 5.77 15.67 17.41
C LYS A 19 5.69 15.20 18.86
N LYS A 20 4.86 15.85 19.68
CA LYS A 20 4.87 15.71 21.15
C LYS A 20 4.66 14.27 21.63
N ASP A 21 3.83 13.51 20.93
CA ASP A 21 3.44 12.13 21.22
C ASP A 21 3.75 11.19 20.02
N ALA A 22 4.60 11.62 19.09
CA ALA A 22 4.83 10.89 17.84
C ALA A 22 5.39 9.47 18.05
N PHE A 23 6.14 9.26 19.12
CA PHE A 23 6.74 7.96 19.47
C PHE A 23 5.83 7.07 20.34
N GLU A 24 4.73 7.61 20.86
CA GLU A 24 3.76 6.87 21.68
C GLU A 24 2.58 6.36 20.85
N ARG A 25 2.36 6.95 19.67
CA ARG A 25 1.28 6.57 18.76
C ARG A 25 1.54 5.22 18.10
N GLN A 26 0.52 4.38 18.10
CA GLN A 26 0.53 3.12 17.37
C GLN A 26 0.29 3.34 15.87
N TYR A 27 0.93 2.51 15.04
CA TYR A 27 0.79 2.58 13.58
C TYR A 27 -0.61 2.23 13.06
N ASN A 28 -1.48 1.60 13.88
CA ASN A 28 -2.85 1.26 13.49
C ASN A 28 -3.65 2.49 13.02
N GLN A 29 -3.39 3.68 13.58
CA GLN A 29 -4.08 4.92 13.23
C GLN A 29 -3.87 5.29 11.76
N VAL A 30 -2.72 4.94 11.19
CA VAL A 30 -2.43 5.18 9.76
C VAL A 30 -3.33 4.32 8.88
N TYR A 31 -3.50 3.05 9.23
CA TYR A 31 -4.33 2.11 8.48
C TYR A 31 -5.82 2.44 8.59
N VAL A 32 -6.30 2.70 9.80
CA VAL A 32 -7.69 3.12 10.04
C VAL A 32 -8.01 4.41 9.28
N SER A 33 -7.12 5.41 9.35
CA SER A 33 -7.31 6.68 8.62
C SER A 33 -7.34 6.47 7.12
N ARG A 34 -6.44 5.63 6.58
CA ARG A 34 -6.38 5.31 5.16
C ARG A 34 -7.65 4.61 4.68
N LEU A 35 -8.11 3.60 5.41
CA LEU A 35 -9.33 2.88 5.11
C LEU A 35 -10.53 3.84 5.07
N ASN A 36 -10.70 4.65 6.11
CA ASN A 36 -11.80 5.62 6.23
C ASN A 36 -11.81 6.64 5.07
N LEU A 37 -10.64 7.17 4.70
CA LEU A 37 -10.53 8.16 3.62
C LEU A 37 -10.79 7.57 2.24
N LEU A 38 -10.46 6.30 2.02
CA LEU A 38 -10.55 5.66 0.70
C LEU A 38 -11.86 4.90 0.48
N LYS A 39 -12.55 4.47 1.55
CA LYS A 39 -13.79 3.68 1.50
C LYS A 39 -14.83 4.25 0.53
N ALA A 40 -15.10 5.55 0.59
CA ALA A 40 -16.08 6.19 -0.29
C ALA A 40 -15.70 6.14 -1.78
N ARG A 41 -14.41 6.29 -2.11
CA ARG A 41 -13.91 6.23 -3.49
C ARG A 41 -13.87 4.81 -4.03
N ILE A 42 -13.66 3.83 -3.16
CA ILE A 42 -13.73 2.40 -3.49
C ILE A 42 -15.18 1.98 -3.71
N MET A 43 -16.11 2.44 -2.86
CA MET A 43 -17.55 2.24 -3.03
C MET A 43 -18.04 2.81 -4.36
N ASP A 44 -17.62 4.04 -4.72
CA ASP A 44 -17.93 4.65 -6.01
C ASP A 44 -17.40 3.83 -7.19
N ALA A 45 -16.17 3.30 -7.10
CA ALA A 45 -15.61 2.40 -8.13
C ALA A 45 -16.46 1.13 -8.29
N GLY A 46 -16.80 0.48 -7.18
CA GLY A 46 -17.66 -0.71 -7.18
C GLY A 46 -19.05 -0.43 -7.76
N GLN A 47 -19.70 0.66 -7.33
CA GLN A 47 -21.05 1.02 -7.81
C GLN A 47 -21.09 1.38 -9.29
N LYS A 48 -20.04 1.98 -9.83
CA LYS A 48 -19.93 2.30 -11.27
C LYS A 48 -19.94 1.05 -12.14
N GLU A 49 -19.40 -0.05 -11.64
CA GLU A 49 -19.21 -1.27 -12.43
C GLU A 49 -20.20 -2.38 -12.06
N LEU A 50 -20.42 -2.65 -10.78
CA LEU A 50 -21.34 -3.68 -10.28
C LEU A 50 -22.77 -3.15 -10.10
N GLY A 51 -22.96 -1.82 -10.21
CA GLY A 51 -24.25 -1.15 -10.16
C GLY A 51 -24.55 -0.47 -8.81
N LYS A 52 -25.45 0.51 -8.85
CA LYS A 52 -25.80 1.37 -7.68
C LYS A 52 -26.42 0.62 -6.49
N LYS A 53 -26.88 -0.61 -6.70
CA LYS A 53 -27.44 -1.47 -5.64
C LYS A 53 -26.38 -2.28 -4.91
N LEU A 54 -25.10 -2.11 -5.24
CA LEU A 54 -23.99 -2.75 -4.55
C LEU A 54 -24.03 -2.42 -3.05
N VAL A 55 -24.00 -3.45 -2.22
CA VAL A 55 -23.94 -3.34 -0.77
C VAL A 55 -22.57 -3.81 -0.31
N TYR A 56 -21.93 -3.00 0.51
CA TYR A 56 -20.71 -3.37 1.22
C TYR A 56 -21.06 -4.24 2.43
N LYS A 57 -20.24 -5.27 2.67
CA LYS A 57 -20.28 -6.09 3.88
C LYS A 57 -18.92 -6.12 4.58
N GLN A 58 -18.93 -6.31 5.90
CA GLN A 58 -17.74 -6.73 6.64
C GLN A 58 -17.53 -8.23 6.43
N LEU A 59 -16.29 -8.69 6.56
CA LEU A 59 -15.92 -10.09 6.42
C LEU A 59 -16.63 -10.98 7.45
N GLU A 60 -16.78 -10.50 8.68
CA GLU A 60 -17.45 -11.26 9.75
C GLU A 60 -18.96 -11.50 9.51
N ASP A 61 -19.57 -10.70 8.63
CA ASP A 61 -21.00 -10.76 8.28
C ASP A 61 -21.26 -11.67 7.06
N LEU A 62 -20.24 -12.37 6.56
CA LEU A 62 -20.34 -13.23 5.39
C LEU A 62 -20.71 -14.66 5.77
N ASP A 63 -21.74 -15.18 5.13
CA ASP A 63 -22.03 -16.62 5.16
C ASP A 63 -21.08 -17.39 4.22
N MET A 64 -20.85 -18.69 4.49
CA MET A 64 -20.09 -19.53 3.57
C MET A 64 -20.76 -19.59 2.19
N HIS A 65 -19.94 -19.50 1.15
CA HIS A 65 -20.34 -19.39 -0.25
C HIS A 65 -21.16 -18.14 -0.60
N GLU A 66 -21.18 -17.14 0.30
CA GLU A 66 -21.79 -15.86 0.01
C GLU A 66 -20.88 -15.01 -0.88
N LYS A 67 -21.48 -14.46 -1.94
CA LYS A 67 -20.84 -13.51 -2.83
C LYS A 67 -21.01 -12.09 -2.32
N ALA A 68 -19.91 -11.39 -2.07
CA ALA A 68 -19.94 -10.09 -1.41
C ALA A 68 -18.92 -9.10 -1.97
N PHE A 69 -19.17 -7.83 -1.67
CA PHE A 69 -18.23 -6.74 -1.88
C PHE A 69 -17.70 -6.27 -0.53
N VAL A 70 -16.41 -6.43 -0.32
CA VAL A 70 -15.71 -6.11 0.93
C VAL A 70 -14.68 -5.02 0.67
N ILE A 71 -14.34 -4.23 1.70
CA ILE A 71 -13.32 -3.18 1.62
C ILE A 71 -12.38 -3.32 2.81
N GLY A 72 -11.08 -3.27 2.54
CA GLY A 72 -10.04 -3.55 3.52
C GLY A 72 -8.66 -3.24 2.95
N SER A 73 -7.63 -3.72 3.64
CA SER A 73 -6.23 -3.57 3.29
C SER A 73 -5.62 -4.91 2.90
N ILE A 74 -4.81 -4.92 1.85
CA ILE A 74 -4.08 -6.10 1.38
C ILE A 74 -2.75 -6.17 2.12
N GLU A 75 -2.41 -7.34 2.66
CA GLU A 75 -1.13 -7.63 3.29
C GLU A 75 -0.42 -8.77 2.58
N LYS A 76 0.86 -8.60 2.24
CA LYS A 76 1.71 -9.69 1.75
C LYS A 76 2.34 -10.42 2.93
N ARG A 77 2.00 -11.69 3.08
CA ARG A 77 2.74 -12.62 3.94
C ARG A 77 3.88 -13.21 3.13
N ILE A 78 5.09 -12.74 3.43
CA ILE A 78 6.33 -13.18 2.80
C ILE A 78 7.13 -13.92 3.87
N SER A 79 7.37 -15.21 3.69
CA SER A 79 7.97 -16.07 4.72
C SER A 79 9.37 -15.60 5.12
N LYS A 80 10.08 -14.97 4.20
CA LYS A 80 11.46 -14.50 4.37
C LYS A 80 11.57 -13.03 4.76
N ARG A 81 10.45 -12.37 5.07
CA ARG A 81 10.48 -10.99 5.57
C ARG A 81 11.31 -10.98 6.88
N PRO A 82 12.36 -10.16 6.98
CA PRO A 82 13.12 -10.05 8.22
C PRO A 82 12.19 -9.60 9.34
N GLY A 83 12.34 -10.21 10.50
CA GLY A 83 11.50 -9.96 11.65
C GLY A 83 12.36 -9.72 12.87
N VAL A 84 12.18 -8.57 13.52
CA VAL A 84 12.93 -8.20 14.73
C VAL A 84 12.83 -9.29 15.81
N LEU A 85 11.66 -9.93 15.95
CA LEU A 85 11.50 -11.06 16.89
C LEU A 85 12.29 -12.31 16.48
N LYS A 86 12.43 -12.55 15.17
CA LYS A 86 13.23 -13.65 14.63
C LYS A 86 14.71 -13.39 14.92
N GLU A 87 15.18 -12.17 14.64
CA GLU A 87 16.54 -11.72 14.94
C GLU A 87 16.86 -11.84 16.44
N ILE A 88 15.99 -11.35 17.32
CA ILE A 88 16.18 -11.48 18.78
C ILE A 88 16.23 -12.97 19.21
N ALA A 89 15.37 -13.82 18.65
CA ALA A 89 15.36 -15.24 18.98
C ALA A 89 16.64 -15.98 18.51
N GLU A 90 17.19 -15.58 17.36
CA GLU A 90 18.49 -16.06 16.85
C GLU A 90 19.63 -15.63 17.78
N GLU A 91 19.67 -14.37 18.20
CA GLU A 91 20.67 -13.83 19.14
C GLU A 91 20.63 -14.55 20.50
N GLU A 92 19.43 -14.82 21.03
CA GLU A 92 19.22 -15.47 22.32
C GLU A 92 19.29 -17.02 22.25
N ASN A 93 19.52 -17.61 21.07
CA ASN A 93 19.46 -19.06 20.81
C ASN A 93 18.15 -19.74 21.26
N VAL A 94 17.02 -19.05 21.17
CA VAL A 94 15.68 -19.55 21.53
C VAL A 94 14.88 -19.96 20.29
N LEU A 95 15.58 -20.40 19.25
CA LEU A 95 14.92 -20.83 18.02
C LEU A 95 14.17 -22.15 18.24
N PRO A 96 12.94 -22.27 17.72
CA PRO A 96 12.24 -23.55 17.65
C PRO A 96 13.06 -24.63 16.90
N GLU A 97 12.89 -25.90 17.26
CA GLU A 97 13.61 -27.03 16.64
C GLU A 97 13.34 -27.19 15.13
N ASP A 98 12.23 -26.63 14.63
CA ASP A 98 11.81 -26.63 13.22
C ASP A 98 12.27 -25.38 12.43
N TYR A 99 13.16 -24.56 13.01
CA TYR A 99 13.77 -23.43 12.34
C TYR A 99 14.73 -23.88 11.21
N ASP A 100 14.44 -23.45 9.97
CA ASP A 100 15.31 -23.69 8.80
C ASP A 100 16.09 -22.41 8.42
N PRO A 101 17.43 -22.39 8.60
CA PRO A 101 18.28 -21.25 8.25
C PRO A 101 18.40 -21.00 6.74
N ASP A 102 18.18 -22.02 5.90
CA ASP A 102 18.34 -21.93 4.44
C ASP A 102 17.15 -21.21 3.76
N GLU A 103 16.11 -20.86 4.53
CA GLU A 103 15.01 -20.04 4.03
C GLU A 103 15.47 -18.64 3.57
N MET A 104 16.63 -18.10 3.93
CA MET A 104 16.99 -16.71 3.58
C MET A 104 17.30 -16.41 2.08
N MET A 105 17.45 -17.41 1.21
CA MET A 105 18.16 -17.21 -0.08
C MET A 105 17.30 -16.87 -1.34
N SER A 106 16.00 -16.56 -1.21
CA SER A 106 15.15 -16.17 -2.37
C SER A 106 13.85 -15.50 -1.90
N LEU A 107 13.65 -14.19 -2.11
CA LEU A 107 12.52 -13.40 -1.56
C LEU A 107 11.11 -13.89 -1.90
N VAL A 108 10.96 -14.79 -2.88
CA VAL A 108 9.67 -15.43 -3.21
C VAL A 108 9.79 -16.91 -2.91
N SER A 109 8.96 -17.41 -2.00
CA SER A 109 8.78 -18.84 -1.78
C SER A 109 7.35 -19.24 -2.10
N ASN A 110 7.14 -20.51 -2.40
CA ASN A 110 5.84 -21.15 -2.55
C ASN A 110 5.00 -21.16 -1.25
N LYS A 111 5.50 -20.58 -0.16
CA LYS A 111 4.78 -20.32 1.09
C LYS A 111 4.23 -18.90 1.19
N ASP A 112 4.51 -18.01 0.25
CA ASP A 112 4.04 -16.62 0.31
C ASP A 112 2.58 -16.51 -0.17
N PHE A 113 1.81 -15.65 0.48
CA PHE A 113 0.40 -15.45 0.14
C PHE A 113 -0.09 -14.05 0.49
N LEU A 114 -1.28 -13.74 -0.04
CA LEU A 114 -1.99 -12.50 0.25
C LEU A 114 -3.01 -12.71 1.35
N GLU A 115 -3.07 -11.76 2.25
CA GLU A 115 -4.17 -11.58 3.20
C GLU A 115 -4.93 -10.30 2.90
N PHE A 116 -6.17 -10.27 3.37
CA PHE A 116 -7.03 -9.12 3.36
C PHE A 116 -7.58 -8.89 4.75
N GLU A 117 -7.33 -7.70 5.27
CA GLU A 117 -7.73 -7.25 6.59
C GLU A 117 -8.80 -6.17 6.46
N ASP A 118 -9.97 -6.41 7.02
CA ASP A 118 -10.96 -5.35 7.24
C ASP A 118 -10.87 -4.80 8.68
N GLU A 119 -11.95 -4.23 9.22
CA GLU A 119 -11.93 -3.66 10.58
C GLU A 119 -11.91 -4.74 11.69
N LYS A 120 -12.25 -6.00 11.38
CA LYS A 120 -12.54 -7.02 12.41
C LYS A 120 -11.90 -8.38 12.13
N GLN A 121 -11.64 -8.71 10.87
CA GLN A 121 -11.14 -10.03 10.49
C GLN A 121 -10.06 -9.94 9.41
N ILE A 122 -9.22 -10.99 9.40
CA ILE A 122 -8.23 -11.25 8.36
C ILE A 122 -8.61 -12.55 7.66
N VAL A 123 -8.55 -12.55 6.34
CA VAL A 123 -8.73 -13.74 5.49
C VAL A 123 -7.59 -13.84 4.49
N LYS A 124 -7.24 -15.07 4.10
CA LYS A 124 -6.34 -15.33 2.96
C LYS A 124 -7.08 -15.05 1.65
N LEU A 125 -6.38 -14.49 0.68
CA LEU A 125 -6.90 -14.26 -0.67
C LEU A 125 -6.47 -15.36 -1.63
N GLU A 126 -7.42 -15.82 -2.43
CA GLU A 126 -7.21 -16.71 -3.57
C GLU A 126 -7.96 -16.17 -4.80
N GLY A 127 -7.85 -16.81 -5.96
CA GLY A 127 -8.57 -16.42 -7.17
C GLY A 127 -7.84 -15.38 -8.03
N LYS A 128 -8.57 -14.42 -8.59
CA LYS A 128 -8.09 -13.43 -9.58
C LYS A 128 -7.39 -12.24 -8.93
N ILE A 129 -6.30 -12.52 -8.23
CA ILE A 129 -5.39 -11.52 -7.66
C ILE A 129 -3.97 -12.09 -7.61
N SER A 130 -2.98 -11.30 -8.00
CA SER A 130 -1.57 -11.71 -7.97
C SER A 130 -0.75 -10.90 -6.98
N MET A 131 0.24 -11.56 -6.37
CA MET A 131 1.27 -10.92 -5.54
C MET A 131 2.03 -9.83 -6.31
N ASP A 132 2.17 -9.93 -7.63
CA ASP A 132 2.94 -8.96 -8.43
C ASP A 132 2.16 -7.67 -8.71
N GLU A 133 0.83 -7.70 -8.58
CA GLU A 133 -0.06 -6.58 -8.93
C GLU A 133 -0.39 -5.66 -7.75
N VAL A 134 0.00 -6.07 -6.54
CA VAL A 134 -0.39 -5.40 -5.29
C VAL A 134 0.82 -5.15 -4.40
N ALA A 135 0.65 -4.31 -3.39
CA ALA A 135 1.64 -4.08 -2.33
C ALA A 135 0.98 -4.21 -0.96
N THR A 136 1.76 -4.53 0.07
CA THR A 136 1.33 -4.46 1.47
C THR A 136 0.78 -3.05 1.78
N GLY A 137 -0.34 -2.98 2.47
CA GLY A 137 -1.00 -1.75 2.89
C GLY A 137 -1.86 -1.07 1.81
N CYS A 138 -1.99 -1.67 0.62
CA CYS A 138 -2.93 -1.21 -0.39
C CYS A 138 -4.37 -1.36 0.11
N THR A 139 -5.13 -0.26 0.14
CA THR A 139 -6.56 -0.31 0.46
C THR A 139 -7.37 -0.48 -0.81
N ALA A 140 -8.19 -1.53 -0.86
CA ALA A 140 -8.96 -1.91 -2.03
C ALA A 140 -10.35 -2.45 -1.65
N GLY A 141 -11.24 -2.44 -2.62
CA GLY A 141 -12.48 -3.21 -2.58
C GLY A 141 -12.28 -4.53 -3.32
N LEU A 142 -12.83 -5.62 -2.79
CA LEU A 142 -12.79 -6.93 -3.43
C LEU A 142 -14.23 -7.40 -3.64
N TYR A 143 -14.50 -7.94 -4.83
CA TYR A 143 -15.72 -8.67 -5.13
C TYR A 143 -15.37 -10.13 -5.34
N GLY A 144 -16.08 -11.00 -4.64
CA GLY A 144 -15.73 -12.41 -4.58
C GLY A 144 -16.61 -13.19 -3.63
N THR A 145 -16.16 -14.38 -3.23
CA THR A 145 -16.94 -15.33 -2.45
C THR A 145 -16.14 -15.84 -1.25
N GLN A 146 -16.77 -15.93 -0.07
CA GLN A 146 -16.18 -16.61 1.08
C GLN A 146 -16.23 -18.13 0.85
N VAL A 147 -15.10 -18.77 0.52
CA VAL A 147 -15.09 -20.20 0.17
C VAL A 147 -14.75 -21.11 1.36
N LYS A 148 -14.08 -20.56 2.38
CA LYS A 148 -13.77 -21.19 3.67
C LYS A 148 -13.84 -20.12 4.76
N SER A 149 -13.84 -20.49 6.04
CA SER A 149 -13.86 -19.52 7.15
C SER A 149 -12.72 -18.49 7.10
N ASP A 150 -11.58 -18.85 6.52
CA ASP A 150 -10.36 -18.06 6.45
C ASP A 150 -9.90 -17.74 5.01
N VAL A 151 -10.72 -18.04 3.99
CA VAL A 151 -10.36 -17.82 2.57
C VAL A 151 -11.46 -17.11 1.81
N PHE A 152 -11.08 -16.00 1.17
CA PHE A 152 -11.92 -15.24 0.25
C PHE A 152 -11.40 -15.39 -1.18
N GLU A 153 -12.22 -15.98 -2.05
CA GLU A 153 -11.89 -16.15 -3.47
C GLU A 153 -12.27 -14.89 -4.25
N VAL A 154 -11.25 -14.16 -4.72
CA VAL A 154 -11.40 -12.89 -5.43
C VAL A 154 -11.81 -13.14 -6.87
N GLU A 155 -12.90 -12.50 -7.30
CA GLU A 155 -13.26 -12.42 -8.71
C GLU A 155 -12.78 -11.12 -9.35
N LYS A 156 -12.75 -10.03 -8.55
CA LYS A 156 -12.37 -8.71 -9.03
C LYS A 156 -11.87 -7.78 -7.92
N VAL A 157 -10.88 -6.97 -8.25
CA VAL A 157 -10.30 -5.91 -7.40
C VAL A 157 -10.80 -4.52 -7.85
N PHE A 158 -11.09 -3.65 -6.89
CA PHE A 158 -11.57 -2.29 -7.08
C PHE A 158 -10.67 -1.30 -6.35
N TRP A 159 -10.03 -0.44 -7.13
CA TRP A 159 -9.18 0.63 -6.61
C TRP A 159 -9.99 1.91 -6.35
N PRO A 160 -9.55 2.78 -5.43
CA PRO A 160 -10.19 4.09 -5.21
C PRO A 160 -10.26 4.89 -6.52
N THR A 161 -11.43 5.41 -6.89
CA THR A 161 -11.56 6.26 -8.09
C THR A 161 -10.63 7.48 -8.02
N PRO A 162 -10.09 8.02 -9.14
CA PRO A 162 -9.13 9.12 -9.10
C PRO A 162 -9.61 10.34 -8.31
N CYS A 163 -8.68 11.04 -7.64
CA CYS A 163 -9.00 12.31 -7.00
C CYS A 163 -9.45 13.34 -8.04
N PRO A 164 -10.34 14.29 -7.69
CA PRO A 164 -10.66 15.41 -8.56
C PRO A 164 -9.40 16.14 -9.04
N GLN A 165 -9.19 16.18 -10.35
CA GLN A 165 -8.09 16.88 -10.97
C GLN A 165 -8.54 18.27 -11.41
N ARG A 166 -7.71 19.28 -11.15
CA ARG A 166 -7.96 20.64 -11.67
C ARG A 166 -7.76 20.65 -13.19
N PRO A 167 -8.53 21.48 -13.93
CA PRO A 167 -8.34 21.60 -15.37
C PRO A 167 -6.93 22.10 -15.69
N TRP A 168 -6.43 21.70 -16.86
CA TRP A 168 -5.16 22.17 -17.38
C TRP A 168 -5.19 23.70 -17.58
N PRO A 169 -4.14 24.45 -17.19
CA PRO A 169 -4.10 25.89 -17.40
C PRO A 169 -4.07 26.23 -18.89
N SER A 170 -4.89 27.20 -19.31
CA SER A 170 -4.99 27.63 -20.72
C SER A 170 -3.81 28.46 -21.21
N ASN A 171 -3.04 29.06 -20.30
CA ASN A 171 -1.95 29.98 -20.64
C ASN A 171 -0.61 29.26 -20.47
N THR A 172 0.13 29.11 -21.57
CA THR A 172 1.51 28.64 -21.55
C THR A 172 2.44 29.79 -21.19
N THR A 173 3.22 29.66 -20.12
CA THR A 173 4.19 30.68 -19.68
C THR A 173 5.53 30.61 -20.42
N GLY A 174 5.73 29.59 -21.28
CA GLY A 174 6.97 29.39 -22.06
C GLY A 174 8.19 28.99 -21.23
N GLY A 175 8.04 28.79 -19.91
CA GLY A 175 9.11 28.33 -19.03
C GLY A 175 9.34 26.82 -19.15
N VAL A 176 10.61 26.41 -19.07
CA VAL A 176 11.03 25.01 -19.00
C VAL A 176 11.37 24.66 -17.54
N ILE A 177 11.02 23.45 -17.10
CA ILE A 177 11.38 22.93 -15.78
C ILE A 177 12.30 21.73 -15.98
N ALA A 178 13.51 21.79 -15.44
CA ALA A 178 14.43 20.65 -15.41
C ALA A 178 14.26 19.89 -14.08
N PHE A 179 14.05 18.58 -14.15
CA PHE A 179 14.05 17.70 -12.97
C PHE A 179 15.40 16.98 -12.91
N LEU A 180 16.12 17.17 -11.80
CA LEU A 180 17.42 16.57 -11.53
C LEU A 180 17.33 15.83 -10.18
N SER A 181 17.79 14.58 -10.12
CA SER A 181 17.81 13.77 -8.91
C SER A 181 18.96 12.75 -8.97
N GLY A 182 19.39 12.22 -7.82
CA GLY A 182 20.40 11.15 -7.78
C GLY A 182 21.79 11.60 -8.20
N LEU A 183 22.20 12.83 -7.86
CA LEU A 183 23.51 13.36 -8.25
C LEU A 183 24.70 12.63 -7.61
N GLU A 184 24.49 11.92 -6.50
CA GLU A 184 25.45 11.01 -5.85
C GLU A 184 26.90 11.53 -5.79
N LEU A 185 27.08 12.83 -5.51
CA LEU A 185 28.40 13.46 -5.51
C LEU A 185 29.27 12.91 -4.37
N THR A 186 30.35 12.21 -4.73
CA THR A 186 31.30 11.59 -3.82
C THR A 186 32.53 12.47 -3.55
N GLY A 187 32.72 13.53 -4.34
CA GLY A 187 33.89 14.40 -4.26
C GLY A 187 35.08 13.93 -5.10
N ASP A 188 34.92 12.84 -5.84
CA ASP A 188 35.83 12.37 -6.88
C ASP A 188 35.23 12.69 -8.26
N ALA A 189 35.73 13.77 -8.86
CA ALA A 189 35.23 14.30 -10.12
C ALA A 189 35.30 13.30 -11.30
N VAL A 190 36.09 12.23 -11.21
CA VAL A 190 36.15 11.17 -12.24
C VAL A 190 34.98 10.19 -12.09
N ASN A 191 34.57 9.92 -10.85
CA ASN A 191 33.48 8.99 -10.53
C ASN A 191 32.10 9.68 -10.53
N ASP A 192 32.05 10.99 -10.27
CA ASP A 192 30.81 11.77 -10.13
C ASP A 192 30.06 12.01 -11.47
N VAL A 193 30.68 11.74 -12.63
CA VAL A 193 30.06 11.99 -13.97
C VAL A 193 29.30 10.77 -14.51
N GLY A 194 29.43 9.60 -13.88
CA GLY A 194 28.92 8.33 -14.40
C GLY A 194 27.41 8.09 -14.24
N TYR A 195 26.72 8.84 -13.37
CA TYR A 195 25.36 8.49 -12.89
C TYR A 195 24.24 9.48 -13.26
N LEU A 196 24.53 10.49 -14.08
CA LEU A 196 23.55 11.51 -14.45
C LEU A 196 22.50 10.97 -15.43
N SER A 197 21.28 10.73 -14.95
CA SER A 197 20.09 10.63 -15.83
C SER A 197 19.38 11.98 -15.89
N LEU A 198 19.29 12.56 -17.08
CA LEU A 198 18.61 13.84 -17.32
C LEU A 198 17.31 13.58 -18.09
N ALA A 199 16.18 14.00 -17.53
CA ALA A 199 14.91 14.06 -18.23
C ALA A 199 14.49 15.52 -18.42
N ILE A 200 14.36 15.95 -19.67
CA ILE A 200 13.84 17.27 -20.04
C ILE A 200 12.43 17.04 -20.58
N PHE A 201 11.42 17.74 -20.03
CA PHE A 201 10.02 17.66 -20.43
C PHE A 201 9.53 19.02 -20.94
#